data_AF-A0A7S4FLK0-F1
#
_entry.id   AF-A0A7S4FLK0-F1
#
_cell.length_a   1.000
_cell.length_b   1.000
_cell.length_c   1.000
_cell.angle_alpha   90.00
_cell.angle_beta   90.00
_cell.angle_gamma   90.00
#
_symmetry.space_group_name_H-M   'P 1'
#
loop_
_entity.id
_entity.type
_entity.pdbx_description
1 polymer ?
#
loop_
_entity_poly.entity_id
_entity_poly.type
_entity_poly.pdbx_seq_one_letter_code
_entity_poly.pdbx_strand_id
1 'polypeptide(L)'
;ASVPHGPPLVLTVATGPGTPVVGWMRSLNRCNFSYRVLGLKEEWCGWKWRAHKYLEALHQLPHNAIVILCDAYDAMAVRDSAGIVTAFRSFGVDIVAGAE
;
A
#
# COMPACT_ATOMS: atom_id res chain seq x y z
N ALA A 1 -2.95 -12.69 -23.98
CA ALA A 1 -3.54 -13.13 -22.70
C ALA A 1 -2.94 -12.28 -21.59
N SER A 2 -3.74 -11.53 -20.84
CA SER A 2 -3.25 -10.73 -19.72
C SER A 2 -2.73 -11.66 -18.63
N VAL A 3 -1.48 -11.47 -18.22
CA VAL A 3 -0.93 -12.15 -17.04
C VAL A 3 -1.87 -11.87 -15.86
N PRO A 4 -2.33 -12.88 -15.10
CA PRO A 4 -3.11 -12.63 -13.91
C PRO A 4 -2.19 -11.89 -12.92
N HIS A 5 -2.30 -10.57 -12.88
CA HIS A 5 -1.61 -9.78 -11.88
C HIS A 5 -2.22 -10.17 -10.53
N GLY A 6 -1.36 -10.51 -9.57
CA GLY A 6 -1.78 -10.74 -8.19
C GLY A 6 -2.50 -9.51 -7.62
N PRO A 7 -3.14 -9.64 -6.45
CA PRO A 7 -3.78 -8.51 -5.80
C PRO A 7 -2.78 -7.35 -5.63
N PRO A 8 -3.23 -6.09 -5.76
CA PRO A 8 -2.36 -4.93 -5.54
C PRO A 8 -1.75 -4.99 -4.15
N LEU A 9 -0.47 -4.58 -4.07
CA LEU A 9 0.27 -4.54 -2.81
C LEU A 9 0.10 -3.18 -2.14
N VAL A 10 -0.38 -3.16 -0.92
CA VAL A 10 -0.43 -1.94 -0.09
C VAL A 10 0.79 -1.89 0.82
N LEU A 11 1.59 -0.85 0.66
CA LEU A 11 2.72 -0.55 1.53
C LEU A 11 2.35 0.56 2.48
N THR A 12 2.66 0.36 3.76
CA THR A 12 2.62 1.40 4.80
C THR A 12 3.93 1.40 5.55
N VAL A 13 4.25 2.53 6.19
CA VAL A 13 5.29 2.59 7.22
C VAL A 13 4.63 2.72 8.59
N ALA A 14 4.99 1.84 9.52
CA ALA A 14 4.58 1.94 10.92
C ALA A 14 5.66 1.34 11.82
N THR A 15 5.99 2.04 12.91
CA THR A 15 7.03 1.63 13.86
C THR A 15 6.53 0.65 14.92
N GLY A 16 5.21 0.54 15.13
CA GLY A 16 4.61 -0.41 16.05
C GLY A 16 3.21 -0.86 15.64
N PRO A 17 2.75 -2.04 16.09
CA PRO A 17 1.42 -2.57 15.78
C PRO A 17 0.36 -1.98 16.70
N GLY A 18 0.15 -0.67 16.62
CA GLY A 18 -0.95 -0.02 17.35
C GLY A 18 -2.32 -0.48 16.85
N THR A 19 -3.36 -0.30 17.67
CA THR A 19 -4.76 -0.60 17.32
C THR A 19 -5.17 -0.07 15.93
N PRO A 20 -4.78 1.16 15.52
CA PRO A 20 -5.11 1.66 14.18
C PRO A 20 -4.53 0.80 13.05
N VAL A 21 -3.26 0.42 13.16
CA VAL A 21 -2.57 -0.43 12.17
C VAL A 21 -3.23 -1.80 12.06
N VAL A 22 -3.68 -2.37 13.19
CA VAL A 22 -4.43 -3.62 13.20
C VAL A 22 -5.79 -3.47 12.50
N GLY A 23 -6.48 -2.34 12.69
CA GLY A 23 -7.72 -2.01 11.97
C GLY A 23 -7.50 -1.91 10.46
N TRP A 24 -6.44 -1.22 10.05
CA TRP A 24 -6.01 -1.13 8.66
C TRP A 24 -5.74 -2.52 8.05
N MET A 25 -4.95 -3.37 8.72
CA MET A 25 -4.66 -4.75 8.28
C MET A 25 -5.95 -5.57 8.09
N ARG A 26 -6.88 -5.47 9.04
CA ARG A 26 -8.18 -6.17 8.96
C ARG A 26 -9.02 -5.68 7.78
N SER A 27 -9.03 -4.37 7.53
CA SER A 27 -9.77 -3.80 6.40
C SER A 27 -9.21 -4.30 5.05
N LEU A 28 -7.89 -4.37 4.91
CA LEU A 28 -7.23 -4.86 3.71
C LEU A 28 -7.47 -6.36 3.48
N ASN A 29 -7.40 -7.16 4.54
CA ASN A 29 -7.75 -8.58 4.48
C ASN A 29 -9.20 -8.79 4.03
N ARG A 30 -10.15 -7.98 4.56
CA ARG A 30 -11.57 -8.05 4.17
C ARG A 30 -11.80 -7.69 2.70
N CYS A 31 -10.96 -6.82 2.14
CA CYS A 31 -11.06 -6.30 0.78
C CYS A 31 -10.08 -6.95 -0.21
N ASN A 32 -9.54 -8.12 0.12
CA ASN A 32 -8.70 -8.92 -0.77
C ASN A 32 -7.43 -8.20 -1.27
N PHE A 33 -6.77 -7.44 -0.38
CA PHE A 33 -5.47 -6.82 -0.66
C PHE A 33 -4.32 -7.62 -0.08
N SER A 34 -3.18 -7.62 -0.77
CA SER A 34 -1.88 -7.94 -0.17
C SER A 34 -1.33 -6.70 0.52
N TYR A 35 -0.61 -6.85 1.63
CA TYR A 35 0.01 -5.72 2.30
C TYR A 35 1.35 -6.04 2.96
N ARG A 36 2.15 -5.00 3.17
CA ARG A 36 3.41 -5.06 3.93
C ARG A 36 3.54 -3.82 4.80
N VAL A 37 3.86 -4.04 6.07
CA VAL A 37 4.18 -2.98 7.04
C VAL A 37 5.69 -2.85 7.12
N LEU A 38 6.21 -1.68 6.79
CA LEU A 38 7.63 -1.35 6.82
C LEU A 38 7.99 -0.62 8.11
N GLY A 39 9.22 -0.77 8.59
CA GLY A 39 9.73 -0.02 9.75
C GLY A 39 9.30 -0.55 11.11
N LEU A 40 8.68 -1.73 11.20
CA LEU A 40 8.28 -2.31 12.49
C LEU A 40 9.48 -2.47 13.43
N LYS A 41 9.32 -2.02 14.68
CA LYS A 41 10.35 -2.01 15.73
C LYS A 41 11.54 -1.08 15.44
N GLU A 42 11.45 -0.23 14.42
CA GLU A 42 12.41 0.85 14.18
C GLU A 42 11.91 2.16 14.81
N GLU A 43 12.81 3.13 15.00
CA GLU A 43 12.45 4.48 15.42
C GLU A 43 11.90 5.30 14.24
N TRP A 44 10.95 6.19 14.51
CA TRP A 44 10.42 7.09 13.49
C TRP A 44 11.41 8.22 13.20
N CYS A 45 12.01 8.21 12.02
CA CYS A 45 13.01 9.22 11.61
C CYS A 45 12.44 10.26 10.62
N GLY A 46 11.12 10.47 10.60
CA GLY A 46 10.47 11.48 9.76
C GLY A 46 10.19 11.05 8.31
N TRP A 47 9.70 12.01 7.52
CA TRP A 47 9.15 11.73 6.19
C TRP A 47 10.18 11.23 5.17
N LYS A 48 11.43 11.70 5.25
CA LYS A 48 12.52 11.25 4.35
C LYS A 48 12.84 9.78 4.58
N TRP A 49 12.85 9.36 5.85
CA TRP A 49 13.01 7.96 6.21
C TRP A 49 11.84 7.10 5.70
N ARG A 50 10.59 7.57 5.84
CA ARG A 50 9.42 6.92 5.25
C ARG A 50 9.57 6.73 3.72
N ALA A 51 9.96 7.79 3.01
CA ALA A 51 10.17 7.75 1.57
C ALA A 51 11.28 6.74 1.19
N HIS A 52 12.38 6.71 1.94
CA HIS A 52 13.45 5.74 1.73
C HIS A 52 12.97 4.30 1.90
N LYS A 53 12.22 4.00 2.97
CA LYS A 53 11.63 2.67 3.19
C LYS A 53 10.73 2.23 2.03
N TYR A 54 9.93 3.15 1.48
CA TYR A 54 9.13 2.85 0.29
C TYR A 54 10.01 2.56 -0.93
N LEU A 55 11.03 3.37 -1.21
CA LEU A 55 11.93 3.15 -2.35
C LEU A 55 12.66 1.80 -2.25
N GLU A 56 13.19 1.46 -1.07
CA GLU A 56 13.81 0.15 -0.83
C GLU A 56 12.85 -1.01 -1.11
N ALA A 57 11.60 -0.90 -0.67
CA ALA A 57 10.58 -1.92 -0.91
C ALA A 57 10.20 -1.99 -2.39
N LEU A 58 10.04 -0.85 -3.07
CA LEU A 58 9.66 -0.78 -4.49
C LEU A 58 10.74 -1.38 -5.41
N HIS A 59 12.03 -1.20 -5.11
CA HIS A 59 13.12 -1.81 -5.89
C HIS A 59 13.14 -3.34 -5.85
N GLN A 60 12.44 -3.96 -4.90
CA GLN A 60 12.35 -5.41 -4.77
C GLN A 60 11.15 -6.00 -5.54
N LEU A 61 10.30 -5.16 -6.14
CA LEU A 61 9.06 -5.57 -6.78
C LEU A 61 9.21 -5.71 -8.30
N PRO A 62 8.40 -6.57 -8.94
CA PRO A 62 8.30 -6.61 -10.39
C PRO A 62 7.87 -5.26 -10.98
N HIS A 63 8.42 -4.88 -12.12
CA HIS A 63 8.09 -3.63 -12.82
C HIS A 63 6.60 -3.47 -13.20
N ASN A 64 5.84 -4.55 -13.22
CA ASN A 64 4.41 -4.57 -13.58
C ASN A 64 3.48 -4.71 -12.36
N ALA A 65 4.01 -4.55 -11.13
CA ALA A 65 3.21 -4.58 -9.92
C ALA A 65 2.41 -3.29 -9.75
N ILE A 66 1.14 -3.40 -9.35
CA ILE A 66 0.34 -2.26 -8.88
C ILE A 66 0.56 -2.13 -7.38
N VAL A 67 1.07 -0.97 -6.96
CA VAL A 67 1.43 -0.69 -5.57
C VAL A 67 0.69 0.54 -5.07
N ILE A 68 0.20 0.47 -3.83
CA ILE A 68 -0.48 1.57 -3.15
C ILE A 68 0.39 1.96 -1.95
N LEU A 69 0.81 3.22 -1.88
CA LEU A 69 1.48 3.77 -0.69
C LEU A 69 0.42 4.50 0.14
N CYS A 70 0.23 4.09 1.39
CA CYS A 70 -0.85 4.61 2.24
C CYS A 70 -0.45 4.56 3.71
N ASP A 71 -0.86 5.57 4.49
CA ASP A 71 -0.65 5.58 5.93
C ASP A 71 -1.65 4.64 6.64
N ALA A 72 -1.17 3.80 7.55
CA ALA A 72 -2.00 2.80 8.23
C ALA A 72 -2.67 3.29 9.52
N TYR A 73 -2.42 4.53 9.95
CA TYR A 73 -2.95 5.05 11.21
C TYR A 73 -4.34 5.67 11.08
N ASP A 74 -4.70 6.15 9.90
CA ASP A 74 -5.92 6.93 9.64
C ASP A 74 -6.63 6.55 8.34
N ALA A 75 -6.13 5.56 7.59
CA ALA A 75 -6.80 5.03 6.39
C ALA A 75 -7.41 3.63 6.61
N MET A 76 -8.45 3.32 5.84
CA MET A 76 -9.05 1.98 5.78
C MET A 76 -9.51 1.63 4.36
N ALA A 77 -9.42 0.35 4.02
CA ALA A 77 -10.01 -0.17 2.80
C ALA A 77 -11.51 -0.42 2.98
N VAL A 78 -12.31 0.13 2.06
CA VAL A 78 -13.79 0.02 2.07
C VAL A 78 -14.36 -0.64 0.82
N ARG A 79 -13.50 -0.96 -0.17
CA ARG A 79 -13.86 -1.59 -1.45
C ARG A 79 -12.84 -2.67 -1.78
N ASP A 80 -13.27 -3.70 -2.50
CA ASP A 80 -12.39 -4.77 -2.95
C ASP A 80 -11.27 -4.29 -3.88
N SER A 81 -10.15 -5.00 -3.83
CA SER A 81 -8.94 -4.73 -4.60
C SER A 81 -9.16 -4.74 -6.13
N ALA A 82 -10.12 -5.53 -6.63
CA ALA A 82 -10.50 -5.50 -8.04
C ALA A 82 -11.04 -4.13 -8.48
N GLY A 83 -11.80 -3.46 -7.61
CA GLY A 83 -12.38 -2.15 -7.90
C GLY A 83 -11.31 -1.07 -8.03
N ILE A 84 -10.31 -1.08 -7.15
CA ILE A 84 -9.22 -0.09 -7.22
C ILE A 84 -8.30 -0.31 -8.41
N VAL A 85 -8.05 -1.55 -8.81
CA VAL A 85 -7.26 -1.87 -10.01
C VAL A 85 -7.96 -1.35 -11.27
N THR A 86 -9.28 -1.54 -11.38
CA THR A 86 -10.07 -1.00 -12.49
C THR A 86 -10.02 0.54 -12.50
N ALA A 87 -10.19 1.19 -11.35
CA ALA A 87 -10.13 2.63 -11.24
C ALA A 87 -8.74 3.17 -11.64
N PHE A 88 -7.66 2.61 -11.08
CA PHE A 88 -6.28 2.99 -11.42
C PHE A 88 -6.01 2.90 -12.92
N ARG A 89 -6.37 1.78 -13.55
CA ARG A 89 -6.19 1.57 -15.00
C ARG A 89 -6.98 2.57 -15.85
N SER A 90 -8.12 3.05 -15.36
CA SER A 90 -8.94 4.03 -16.10
C SER A 90 -8.29 5.40 -16.22
N PHE A 91 -7.32 5.75 -15.34
CA PHE A 91 -6.58 7.00 -15.46
C PHE A 91 -5.55 6.99 -16.61
N GLY A 92 -5.10 5.81 -17.06
CA GLY A 92 -4.13 5.71 -18.16
C GLY A 92 -2.75 6.31 -17.87
N VAL A 93 -2.35 6.37 -16.60
CA VAL A 93 -1.07 6.91 -16.13
C VAL A 93 -0.38 5.93 -15.18
N ASP A 94 0.94 6.04 -15.05
CA ASP A 94 1.73 5.13 -14.20
C ASP A 94 1.61 5.45 -12.70
N ILE A 95 1.26 6.68 -12.34
CA ILE A 95 1.16 7.15 -10.96
C ILE A 95 -0.09 8.01 -10.80
N VAL A 96 -0.90 7.68 -9.78
CA VAL A 96 -2.04 8.50 -9.34
C VAL A 96 -1.78 8.92 -7.89
N ALA A 97 -1.83 10.21 -7.62
CA ALA A 97 -1.70 10.77 -6.28
C ALA A 97 -3.08 11.06 -5.67
N GLY A 98 -3.21 10.89 -4.35
CA GLY A 98 -4.36 11.41 -3.62
C GLY A 98 -4.39 12.94 -3.68
N ALA A 99 -5.58 13.51 -3.71
CA ALA A 99 -5.81 14.96 -3.70
C ALA A 99 -6.65 15.33 -2.47
N GLU A 100 -6.37 16.50 -1.91
CA GLU A 100 -7.09 17.15 -0.81
C GLU A 100 -7.61 18.52 -1.26
#